data_AF-D3AVB5-F1
#
_entry.id   AF-D3AVB5-F1
#
_cell.length_a   1.000
_cell.length_b   1.000
_cell.length_c   1.000
_cell.angle_alpha   90.00
_cell.angle_beta   90.00
_cell.angle_gamma   90.00
#
_symmetry.space_group_name_H-M   'P 1'
#
loop_
_entity.id
_entity.type
_entity.pdbx_description
1 polymer ?
#
loop_
_entity_poly.entity_id
_entity_poly.type
_entity_poly.pdbx_seq_one_letter_code
_entity_poly.pdbx_strand_id
1 'polypeptide(L)'
;MAAGEMPDCPGKGEKMKPVKAGLIGSGIISWTYLDNMVNRFDSVEVVGCSDLIPERSAARAEEFGIRQMTNQEIYDDPEIEIVVNTTNWQSHT
;
A
#
# COMPACT_ATOMS: atom_id res chain seq x y z
N MET A 1 15.59 -37.58 21.45
CA MET A 1 15.57 -37.07 20.07
C MET A 1 15.50 -35.56 20.16
N ALA A 2 16.58 -34.87 19.79
CA ALA A 2 16.60 -33.40 19.81
C ALA A 2 15.79 -32.91 18.60
N ALA A 3 14.88 -31.96 18.83
CA ALA A 3 14.27 -31.20 17.75
C ALA A 3 15.40 -30.48 17.02
N GLY A 4 15.62 -30.81 15.75
CA GLY A 4 16.55 -30.07 14.90
C GLY A 4 16.10 -28.62 14.83
N GLU A 5 17.02 -27.70 15.06
CA GLU A 5 16.77 -26.28 14.86
C GLU A 5 16.31 -26.06 13.42
N MET A 6 15.16 -25.38 13.28
CA MET A 6 14.69 -24.93 11.98
C MET A 6 15.76 -23.97 11.43
N PRO A 7 16.22 -24.14 10.17
CA PRO A 7 17.19 -23.23 9.59
C PRO A 7 16.63 -21.81 9.64
N ASP A 8 17.49 -20.85 9.98
CA ASP A 8 17.11 -19.45 10.07
C ASP A 8 16.59 -18.97 8.71
N CYS A 9 15.44 -18.28 8.68
CA CYS A 9 14.94 -17.70 7.44
C CYS A 9 15.97 -16.68 6.93
N PRO A 10 16.42 -16.76 5.67
CA PRO A 10 17.30 -15.74 5.11
C PRO A 10 16.65 -14.37 5.24
N GLY A 11 17.38 -13.40 5.80
CA GLY A 11 16.93 -12.01 6.00
C GLY A 11 16.78 -11.53 7.45
N LYS A 12 17.08 -12.35 8.47
CA LYS A 12 17.14 -11.86 9.86
C LYS A 12 18.25 -10.82 10.04
N GLY A 13 17.89 -9.54 9.96
CA GLY A 13 18.77 -8.40 10.27
C GLY A 13 19.11 -7.49 9.10
N GLU A 14 18.72 -7.83 7.86
CA GLU A 14 18.80 -6.88 6.75
C GLU A 14 17.58 -5.96 6.78
N LYS A 15 17.81 -4.64 6.82
CA LYS A 15 16.72 -3.67 6.61
C LYS A 15 16.27 -3.80 5.16
N MET A 16 15.17 -4.53 4.96
CA MET A 16 14.49 -4.59 3.67
C MET A 16 14.11 -3.17 3.25
N LYS A 17 14.45 -2.79 2.02
CA LYS A 17 13.92 -1.56 1.43
C LYS A 17 12.39 -1.69 1.36
N PRO A 18 11.61 -0.73 1.88
CA PRO A 18 10.17 -0.78 1.78
C PRO A 18 9.76 -0.78 0.30
N VAL A 19 8.76 -1.60 -0.02
CA VAL A 19 8.15 -1.62 -1.36
C VAL A 19 7.24 -0.39 -1.47
N LYS A 20 7.45 0.42 -2.51
CA LYS A 20 6.62 1.59 -2.75
C LYS A 20 5.28 1.21 -3.37
N ALA A 21 4.19 1.64 -2.76
CA ALA A 21 2.83 1.22 -3.10
C ALA A 21 1.89 2.39 -3.42
N GLY A 22 1.05 2.22 -4.44
CA GLY A 22 -0.11 3.08 -4.70
C GLY A 22 -1.41 2.36 -4.31
N LEU A 23 -2.41 3.11 -3.83
CA LEU A 23 -3.75 2.57 -3.55
C LEU A 23 -4.78 3.06 -4.56
N ILE A 24 -5.57 2.14 -5.13
CA ILE A 24 -6.70 2.45 -6.01
C ILE A 24 -8.01 2.04 -5.33
N GLY A 25 -8.90 3.00 -5.13
CA GLY A 25 -10.20 2.82 -4.48
C GLY A 25 -10.18 3.27 -3.01
N SER A 26 -10.36 4.56 -2.78
CA SER A 26 -10.39 5.21 -1.45
C SER A 26 -11.77 5.14 -0.78
N GLY A 27 -12.39 3.96 -0.81
CA GLY A 27 -13.71 3.68 -0.23
C GLY A 27 -13.70 3.48 1.30
N ILE A 28 -14.69 2.72 1.79
CA ILE A 28 -14.85 2.46 3.23
C ILE A 28 -13.67 1.64 3.76
N ILE A 29 -13.34 0.53 3.08
CA ILE A 29 -12.30 -0.39 3.56
C ILE A 29 -10.88 0.17 3.42
N SER A 30 -10.67 1.18 2.56
CA SER A 30 -9.34 1.72 2.28
C SER A 30 -8.66 2.28 3.52
N TRP A 31 -9.43 2.78 4.49
CA TRP A 31 -8.89 3.29 5.75
C TRP A 31 -8.05 2.25 6.47
N THR A 32 -8.58 1.03 6.65
CA THR A 32 -7.85 -0.03 7.36
C THR A 32 -6.60 -0.46 6.60
N TYR A 33 -6.62 -0.43 5.27
CA TYR A 33 -5.44 -0.74 4.47
C TYR A 33 -4.37 0.35 4.62
N LEU A 34 -4.77 1.62 4.47
CA LEU A 34 -3.88 2.76 4.63
C LEU A 34 -3.31 2.86 6.05
N ASP A 35 -4.13 2.69 7.08
CA ASP A 35 -3.68 2.73 8.47
C ASP A 35 -2.62 1.66 8.77
N ASN A 36 -2.85 0.43 8.32
CA ASN A 36 -1.84 -0.62 8.50
C ASN A 36 -0.56 -0.35 7.68
N MET A 37 -0.68 0.08 6.42
CA MET A 37 0.49 0.31 5.56
C MET A 37 1.31 1.53 5.99
N VAL A 38 0.66 2.61 6.44
CA VAL A 38 1.34 3.85 6.83
C VAL A 38 1.87 3.77 8.26
N ASN A 39 1.12 3.18 9.20
CA ASN A 39 1.43 3.29 10.63
C ASN A 39 2.01 2.01 11.26
N ARG A 40 1.98 0.86 10.57
CA ARG A 40 2.32 -0.44 11.21
C ARG A 40 3.36 -1.26 10.47
N PHE A 41 3.45 -1.16 9.16
CA PHE A 41 4.36 -1.99 8.37
C PHE A 41 5.55 -1.19 7.83
N ASP A 42 6.74 -1.49 8.33
CA ASP A 42 8.00 -0.92 7.80
C ASP A 42 8.38 -1.47 6.41
N SER A 43 7.66 -2.48 5.92
CA SER A 43 7.94 -3.14 4.65
C SER A 43 7.30 -2.46 3.43
N VAL A 44 6.46 -1.44 3.65
CA VAL A 44 5.72 -0.73 2.58
C VAL A 44 5.81 0.77 2.80
N GLU A 45 5.96 1.53 1.72
CA GLU A 45 5.86 2.98 1.72
C GLU A 45 4.69 3.38 0.81
N VAL A 46 3.64 4.00 1.38
CA VAL A 46 2.49 4.44 0.58
C VAL A 46 2.80 5.76 -0.11
N VAL A 47 2.85 5.73 -1.43
CA VAL A 47 3.22 6.87 -2.26
C VAL A 47 2.03 7.81 -2.49
N GLY A 48 0.84 7.25 -2.67
CA GLY A 48 -0.39 7.99 -2.91
C GLY A 48 -1.61 7.11 -3.08
N CYS A 49 -2.77 7.75 -3.17
CA CYS A 49 -4.05 7.06 -3.34
C CYS A 49 -4.95 7.76 -4.37
N SER A 50 -5.84 6.99 -4.97
CA SER A 50 -6.81 7.43 -5.97
C SER A 50 -8.20 6.87 -5.69
N ASP A 51 -9.21 7.50 -6.28
CA ASP A 51 -10.59 7.02 -6.34
C ASP A 51 -11.30 7.66 -7.54
N LEU A 52 -12.36 7.01 -8.01
CA LEU A 52 -13.23 7.56 -9.05
C LEU A 52 -13.91 8.86 -8.58
N ILE A 53 -14.16 8.99 -7.27
CA ILE A 53 -14.69 10.19 -6.62
C ILE A 53 -13.49 10.93 -6.01
N PRO A 54 -12.99 12.01 -6.63
CA PRO A 54 -11.74 12.67 -6.23
C PRO A 54 -11.73 13.11 -4.76
N GLU A 55 -12.88 13.55 -4.24
CA GLU A 55 -13.02 14.00 -2.85
C GLU A 55 -12.68 12.90 -1.84
N ARG A 56 -12.93 11.62 -2.18
CA ARG A 56 -12.57 10.49 -1.31
C ARG A 56 -11.06 10.30 -1.24
N SER A 57 -10.39 10.33 -2.39
CA SER A 57 -8.93 10.25 -2.44
C SER A 57 -8.26 11.46 -1.79
N ALA A 58 -8.83 12.66 -1.93
CA ALA A 58 -8.35 13.87 -1.26
C ALA A 58 -8.40 13.72 0.27
N ALA A 59 -9.55 13.27 0.80
CA ALA A 59 -9.71 13.08 2.24
C ALA A 59 -8.72 12.04 2.80
N ARG A 60 -8.48 10.93 2.10
CA ARG A 60 -7.48 9.92 2.51
C ARG A 60 -6.05 10.43 2.39
N ALA A 61 -5.75 11.16 1.32
CA ALA A 61 -4.44 11.77 1.12
C ALA A 61 -4.09 12.73 2.27
N GLU A 62 -5.03 13.58 2.66
CA GLU A 62 -4.89 14.47 3.81
C GLU A 62 -4.74 13.69 5.13
N GLU A 63 -5.62 12.72 5.38
CA GLU A 63 -5.65 11.94 6.62
C GLU A 63 -4.33 11.18 6.89
N PHE A 64 -3.72 10.64 5.84
CA PHE A 64 -2.52 9.81 5.95
C PHE A 64 -1.23 10.51 5.51
N GLY A 65 -1.29 11.78 5.08
CA GLY A 65 -0.12 12.53 4.63
C GLY A 65 0.53 11.97 3.36
N ILE A 66 -0.26 11.39 2.47
CA ILE A 66 0.17 10.83 1.18
C ILE A 66 -0.33 11.67 0.00
N ARG A 67 0.10 11.37 -1.22
CA ARG A 67 -0.37 12.12 -2.41
C ARG A 67 -1.80 11.73 -2.79
N GLN A 68 -2.63 12.72 -3.09
CA GLN A 68 -3.82 12.49 -3.90
C GLN A 68 -3.37 12.31 -5.36
N MET A 69 -3.83 11.25 -6.00
CA MET A 69 -3.46 10.90 -7.37
C MET A 69 -4.67 10.40 -8.14
N THR A 70 -4.57 10.38 -9.46
CA THR A 70 -5.41 9.62 -10.38
C THR A 70 -4.83 8.21 -10.58
N ASN A 71 -5.64 7.28 -11.10
CA ASN A 71 -5.13 5.95 -11.46
C ASN A 71 -3.97 6.05 -12.48
N GLN A 72 -4.06 6.98 -13.44
CA GLN A 72 -3.04 7.14 -14.46
C GLN A 72 -1.72 7.62 -13.85
N GLU A 73 -1.76 8.59 -12.94
CA GLU A 73 -0.55 9.03 -12.22
C GLU A 73 0.05 7.89 -11.39
N ILE A 74 -0.76 7.00 -10.81
CA ILE A 74 -0.26 5.81 -10.09
C ILE A 74 0.41 4.83 -11.06
N TYR A 75 -0.16 4.59 -12.23
CA TYR A 75 0.41 3.66 -13.22
C TYR A 75 1.66 4.21 -13.90
N ASP A 76 1.75 5.52 -14.07
CA ASP A 76 2.89 6.17 -14.72
C ASP A 76 4.05 6.47 -13.78
N ASP A 77 3.86 6.36 -12.46
CA ASP A 77 4.91 6.60 -11.48
C ASP A 77 5.88 5.40 -11.40
N PRO A 78 7.12 5.52 -11.92
CA PRO A 78 8.06 4.41 -11.96
C PRO A 78 8.60 4.01 -10.58
N GLU A 79 8.35 4.82 -9.54
CA GLU A 79 8.69 4.46 -8.17
C GLU A 79 7.65 3.54 -7.54
N ILE A 80 6.42 3.48 -8.05
CA ILE A 80 5.37 2.61 -7.51
C ILE A 80 5.58 1.18 -8.04
N GLU A 81 5.92 0.27 -7.13
CA GLU A 81 6.25 -1.12 -7.44
C GLU A 81 5.00 -2.02 -7.38
N ILE A 82 4.03 -1.67 -6.53
CA ILE A 82 2.78 -2.41 -6.35
C ILE A 82 1.56 -1.50 -6.29
N VAL A 83 0.42 -2.02 -6.76
CA VAL A 83 -0.89 -1.40 -6.59
C VAL A 83 -1.74 -2.24 -5.64
N VAL A 84 -2.27 -1.60 -4.61
CA VAL A 84 -3.28 -2.17 -3.72
C VAL A 84 -4.66 -1.72 -4.22
N ASN A 85 -5.38 -2.63 -4.86
CA ASN A 85 -6.72 -2.38 -5.39
C ASN A 85 -7.78 -2.72 -4.32
N THR A 86 -8.49 -1.71 -3.83
CA THR A 86 -9.60 -1.81 -2.87
C THR A 86 -10.93 -1.32 -3.47
N THR A 87 -11.06 -1.38 -4.79
CA THR A 87 -12.33 -1.08 -5.47
C THR A 87 -13.37 -2.19 -5.22
N ASN A 88 -14.58 -2.03 -5.74
CA ASN A 88 -15.54 -3.12 -5.75
C ASN A 88 -15.05 -4.24 -6.67
N TRP A 89 -15.42 -5.49 -6.37
CA TRP A 89 -14.94 -6.66 -7.12
C TRP A 89 -15.17 -6.57 -8.64
N GLN A 90 -16.25 -5.91 -9.07
CA GLN A 90 -16.58 -5.72 -10.48
C GLN A 90 -15.59 -4.80 -11.23
N SER A 91 -14.80 -4.03 -10.50
CA SER A 91 -13.79 -3.11 -11.04
C SER A 91 -12.35 -3.62 -10.85
N HIS A 92 -12.16 -4.87 -10.43
CA HIS A 92 -10.84 -5.52 -10.39
C HIS A 92 -10.42 -5.96 -11.80
N THR A 93 -9.99 -5.01 -12.62
CA THR A 93 -9.55 -5.22 -14.02
C THR A 93 -8.32 -4.39 -14.31
#